data_AF-A0A520QC98-F1
#
_entry.id   AF-A0A520QC98-F1
#
_cell.length_a   1.000
_cell.length_b   1.000
_cell.length_c   1.000
_cell.angle_alpha   90.00
_cell.angle_beta   90.00
_cell.angle_gamma   90.00
#
_symmetry.space_group_name_H-M   'P 1'
#
loop_
_entity.id
_entity.type
_entity.pdbx_description
1 polymer ?
#
loop_
_entity_poly.entity_id
_entity_poly.type
_entity_poly.pdbx_seq_one_letter_code
_entity_poly.pdbx_strand_id
1 'polypeptide(L)'
;MTNDDVNTAALLAALAELAAESRRLKARLRQTWTEPMHEVQRAWVRCRRETTRLLILRAWLRGRFHLQRPPRDGWSPNMTWDRERHHRLVAETAARDFVLEVAS
;
A
#
# COMPACT_ATOMS: atom_id res chain seq x y z
N MET A 1 -2.01 1.40 19.37
CA MET A 1 -2.85 1.72 18.21
C MET A 1 -3.76 0.53 17.96
N THR A 2 -4.95 0.62 18.52
CA THR A 2 -6.01 -0.36 18.33
C THR A 2 -6.72 -0.10 17.00
N ASN A 3 -7.60 -0.99 16.57
CA ASN A 3 -8.38 -0.78 15.35
C ASN A 3 -9.24 0.51 15.44
N ASP A 4 -9.63 0.88 16.65
CA ASP A 4 -10.53 2.01 16.92
C ASP A 4 -9.84 3.38 16.73
N ASP A 5 -8.50 3.42 16.68
CA ASP A 5 -7.73 4.66 16.51
C ASP A 5 -7.59 5.09 15.03
N VAL A 6 -7.93 4.22 14.08
CA VAL A 6 -7.73 4.43 12.65
C VAL A 6 -9.04 4.82 11.97
N ASN A 7 -9.04 5.97 11.28
CA ASN A 7 -10.12 6.41 10.42
C ASN A 7 -10.25 5.48 9.20
N THR A 8 -11.02 4.41 9.38
CA THR A 8 -11.22 3.38 8.35
C THR A 8 -11.92 3.94 7.11
N ALA A 9 -12.78 4.96 7.26
CA ALA A 9 -13.43 5.60 6.12
C ALA A 9 -12.40 6.33 5.23
N ALA A 10 -11.49 7.10 5.83
CA ALA A 10 -10.40 7.75 5.12
C ALA A 10 -9.45 6.75 4.45
N LEU A 11 -9.12 5.64 5.13
CA LEU A 11 -8.32 4.55 4.55
C LEU A 11 -8.98 3.95 3.31
N LEU A 12 -10.30 3.71 3.35
CA LEU A 12 -11.04 3.18 2.21
C LEU A 12 -11.11 4.18 1.05
N ALA A 13 -11.25 5.48 1.33
CA ALA A 13 -11.21 6.52 0.32
C ALA A 13 -9.83 6.57 -0.38
N ALA A 14 -8.74 6.57 0.39
CA ALA A 14 -7.38 6.54 -0.16
C ALA A 14 -7.12 5.30 -1.02
N LEU A 15 -7.61 4.12 -0.60
CA LEU A 15 -7.53 2.91 -1.41
C LEU A 15 -8.31 3.02 -2.73
N ALA A 16 -9.47 3.69 -2.73
CA ALA A 16 -10.26 3.91 -3.94
C ALA A 16 -9.55 4.86 -4.93
N GLU A 17 -8.92 5.93 -4.42
CA GLU A 17 -8.10 6.86 -5.21
C GLU A 17 -6.90 6.14 -5.85
N LEU A 18 -6.16 5.35 -5.07
CA LEU A 18 -5.05 4.54 -5.59
C LEU A 18 -5.52 3.54 -6.64
N ALA A 19 -6.71 2.95 -6.49
CA ALA A 19 -7.28 2.05 -7.50
C ALA A 19 -7.63 2.80 -8.79
N ALA A 20 -8.17 4.02 -8.71
CA ALA A 20 -8.41 4.87 -9.87
C ALA A 20 -7.10 5.25 -10.57
N GLU A 21 -6.09 5.68 -9.81
CA GLU A 21 -4.78 6.05 -10.33
C GLU A 21 -4.05 4.87 -10.98
N SER A 22 -4.09 3.68 -10.35
CA SER A 22 -3.51 2.46 -10.91
C SER A 22 -4.15 2.08 -12.25
N ARG A 23 -5.48 2.25 -12.38
CA ARG A 23 -6.19 2.03 -13.65
C ARG A 23 -5.75 3.04 -14.71
N ARG A 24 -5.66 4.32 -14.36
CA ARG A 24 -5.22 5.40 -15.26
C ARG A 24 -3.81 5.16 -15.78
N LEU A 25 -2.85 4.87 -14.89
CA LEU A 25 -1.45 4.62 -15.24
C LEU A 25 -1.31 3.38 -16.13
N LYS A 26 -1.99 2.29 -15.80
CA LYS A 26 -2.01 1.07 -16.65
C LYS A 26 -2.63 1.34 -18.02
N ALA A 27 -3.69 2.15 -18.09
CA ALA A 27 -4.30 2.51 -19.36
C ALA A 27 -3.29 3.26 -20.24
N ARG A 28 -2.57 4.24 -19.68
CA ARG A 28 -1.50 4.96 -20.40
C ARG A 28 -0.40 4.02 -20.88
N LEU A 29 0.08 3.13 -20.02
CA LEU A 29 1.14 2.17 -20.36
C LEU A 29 0.75 1.16 -21.46
N ARG A 30 -0.55 0.91 -21.65
CA ARG A 30 -1.08 0.00 -22.68
C ARG A 30 -1.33 0.66 -24.03
N GLN A 31 -1.26 2.00 -24.11
CA GLN A 31 -1.35 2.71 -25.39
C GLN A 31 -0.08 2.51 -26.21
N THR A 32 -0.13 2.83 -27.50
CA THR A 32 1.08 2.98 -28.32
C THR A 32 1.94 4.09 -27.72
N TRP A 33 3.22 3.79 -27.48
CA TRP A 33 4.13 4.76 -26.87
C TRP A 33 4.59 5.76 -27.91
N THR A 34 4.22 7.02 -27.73
CA THR A 34 4.67 8.16 -28.55
C THR A 34 5.78 8.95 -27.86
N GLU A 35 6.12 8.58 -26.63
CA GLU A 35 7.11 9.24 -25.76
C GLU A 35 7.70 8.21 -24.78
N PRO A 36 8.84 8.49 -24.12
CA PRO A 36 9.40 7.60 -23.11
C PRO A 36 8.44 7.38 -21.92
N MET A 37 8.06 6.12 -21.65
CA MET A 37 7.10 5.76 -20.59
C MET A 37 7.70 5.56 -19.19
N HIS A 38 9.00 5.78 -19.02
CA HIS A 38 9.69 5.45 -17.78
C HIS A 38 9.13 6.22 -16.57
N GLU A 39 8.66 7.46 -16.74
CA GLU A 39 8.01 8.21 -15.66
C GLU A 39 6.67 7.61 -15.27
N VAL A 40 5.87 7.18 -16.26
CA VAL A 40 4.59 6.51 -16.03
C VAL A 40 4.80 5.17 -15.33
N GLN A 41 5.85 4.43 -15.71
CA GLN A 41 6.24 3.19 -15.05
C GLN A 41 6.68 3.44 -13.60
N ARG A 42 7.50 4.47 -13.34
CA ARG A 42 7.89 4.86 -11.98
C ARG A 42 6.68 5.26 -11.14
N ALA A 43 5.76 6.04 -11.70
CA ALA A 43 4.51 6.42 -11.05
C ALA A 43 3.67 5.18 -10.72
N TRP A 44 3.57 4.22 -11.64
CA TRP A 44 2.84 2.97 -11.41
C TRP A 44 3.47 2.13 -10.30
N VAL A 45 4.81 2.03 -10.25
CA VAL A 45 5.51 1.33 -9.16
C VAL A 45 5.26 2.02 -7.82
N ARG A 46 5.30 3.35 -7.75
CA ARG A 46 4.95 4.10 -6.52
C ARG A 46 3.51 3.85 -6.09
N CYS A 47 2.56 3.96 -7.02
CA CYS A 47 1.14 3.68 -6.79
C CYS A 47 0.93 2.23 -6.28
N ARG A 48 1.62 1.25 -6.86
CA ARG A 48 1.57 -0.15 -6.43
C ARG A 48 2.10 -0.33 -5.01
N ARG A 49 3.24 0.28 -4.68
CA ARG A 49 3.85 0.21 -3.34
C ARG A 49 2.92 0.80 -2.29
N GLU A 50 2.32 1.95 -2.58
CA GLU A 50 1.37 2.59 -1.67
C GLU A 50 0.10 1.77 -1.49
N THR A 51 -0.45 1.22 -2.59
CA THR A 51 -1.59 0.30 -2.52
C THR A 51 -1.29 -0.89 -1.61
N THR A 52 -0.12 -1.53 -1.77
CA THR A 52 0.27 -2.66 -0.92
C THR A 52 0.41 -2.25 0.54
N ARG A 53 1.02 -1.08 0.83
CA ARG A 53 1.14 -0.53 2.18
C ARG A 53 -0.23 -0.37 2.85
N LEU A 54 -1.20 0.25 2.16
CA LEU A 54 -2.55 0.44 2.70
C LEU A 54 -3.35 -0.87 2.81
N LEU A 55 -3.15 -1.82 1.89
CA LEU A 55 -3.75 -3.15 1.99
C LEU A 55 -3.19 -3.97 3.15
N ILE A 56 -1.90 -3.80 3.48
CA ILE A 56 -1.28 -4.37 4.68
C ILE A 56 -1.95 -3.80 5.92
N LEU A 57 -2.10 -2.47 6.03
CA LEU A 57 -2.82 -1.85 7.15
C LEU A 57 -4.23 -2.40 7.27
N ARG A 58 -5.01 -2.39 6.19
CA ARG A 58 -6.39 -2.89 6.19
C ARG A 58 -6.49 -4.37 6.59
N ALA A 59 -5.57 -5.21 6.15
CA ALA A 59 -5.53 -6.62 6.56
C ALA A 59 -5.16 -6.76 8.04
N TRP A 60 -4.16 -6.01 8.49
CA TRP A 60 -3.66 -6.00 9.87
C TRP A 60 -4.75 -5.61 10.87
N LEU A 61 -5.51 -4.55 10.59
CA LEU A 61 -6.66 -4.11 11.38
C LEU A 61 -7.74 -5.21 11.53
N ARG A 62 -7.77 -6.19 10.62
CA ARG A 62 -8.69 -7.33 10.64
C ARG A 62 -8.06 -8.62 11.18
N GLY A 63 -6.86 -8.54 11.77
CA GLY A 63 -6.11 -9.70 12.25
C GLY A 63 -5.63 -10.63 11.13
N ARG A 64 -5.40 -10.11 9.92
CA ARG A 64 -5.00 -10.88 8.72
C ARG A 64 -3.68 -10.38 8.15
N PHE A 65 -3.04 -11.25 7.37
CA PHE A 65 -1.84 -10.92 6.59
C PHE A 65 -2.18 -10.76 5.12
N HIS A 66 -1.85 -9.60 4.54
CA HIS A 66 -2.03 -9.33 3.12
C HIS A 66 -1.01 -10.10 2.27
N LEU A 67 0.24 -10.16 2.73
CA LEU A 67 1.33 -10.86 2.03
C LEU A 67 1.62 -12.21 2.70
N GLN A 68 1.54 -13.28 1.90
CA GLN A 68 1.88 -14.64 2.34
C GLN A 68 3.34 -15.03 2.05
N ARG A 69 3.98 -14.31 1.12
CA ARG A 69 5.36 -14.51 0.68
C ARG A 69 6.10 -13.19 0.82
N PRO A 70 7.44 -13.21 0.97
CA PRO A 70 8.22 -11.98 1.00
C PRO A 70 7.99 -11.14 -0.27
N PRO A 71 8.02 -9.81 -0.17
CA PRO A 71 8.02 -8.93 -1.34
C PRO A 71 9.17 -9.29 -2.30
N ARG A 72 8.92 -9.28 -3.60
CA ARG A 72 9.97 -9.55 -4.60
C ARG A 72 11.04 -8.46 -4.66
N ASP A 73 10.65 -7.23 -4.36
CA ASP A 73 11.54 -6.06 -4.44
C ASP A 73 12.25 -5.90 -3.09
N GLY A 74 13.59 -5.96 -3.07
CA GLY A 74 14.41 -5.63 -1.89
C GLY A 74 14.54 -6.75 -0.84
N TRP A 75 14.04 -7.95 -1.10
CA TRP A 75 14.24 -9.11 -0.23
C TRP A 75 15.45 -9.93 -0.70
N SER A 76 16.38 -10.18 0.23
CA SER A 76 17.49 -11.10 0.01
C SER A 76 17.06 -12.52 0.36
N PRO A 77 17.43 -13.53 -0.46
CA PRO A 77 17.21 -14.95 -0.14
C PRO A 77 17.73 -15.38 1.24
N ASN A 78 18.70 -14.64 1.78
CA ASN A 78 19.37 -14.94 3.04
C ASN A 78 18.69 -14.30 4.27
N MET A 79 17.61 -13.53 4.08
CA MET A 79 16.83 -12.97 5.19
C MET A 79 15.72 -13.92 5.61
N THR A 80 15.60 -14.22 6.90
CA THR A 80 14.42 -14.91 7.43
C THR A 80 13.18 -14.03 7.25
N TRP A 81 12.17 -14.53 6.52
CA TRP A 81 10.92 -13.82 6.31
C TRP A 81 10.04 -13.89 7.56
N ASP A 82 10.06 -12.81 8.34
CA ASP A 82 9.13 -12.60 9.45
C ASP A 82 7.90 -11.82 8.97
N ARG A 83 6.86 -12.58 8.59
CA ARG A 83 5.60 -12.04 8.08
C ARG A 83 4.94 -11.10 9.09
N GLU A 84 4.94 -11.46 10.37
CA GLU A 84 4.24 -10.70 11.40
C GLU A 84 4.94 -9.37 11.66
N ARG A 85 6.25 -9.41 11.90
CA ARG A 85 7.06 -8.20 12.09
C ARG A 85 6.94 -7.25 10.90
N HIS A 86 6.96 -7.77 9.67
CA HIS A 86 6.79 -6.94 8.48
C HIS A 86 5.44 -6.23 8.47
N HIS A 87 4.34 -6.97 8.66
CA HIS A 87 3.00 -6.36 8.64
C HIS A 87 2.80 -5.37 9.78
N ARG A 88 3.28 -5.70 10.98
CA ARG A 88 3.23 -4.79 12.13
C ARG A 88 3.92 -3.47 11.83
N LEU A 89 5.17 -3.49 11.37
CA LEU A 89 5.93 -2.26 11.07
C LEU A 89 5.28 -1.42 9.96
N VAL A 90 4.81 -2.07 8.89
CA VAL A 90 4.15 -1.36 7.79
C VAL A 90 2.81 -0.78 8.25
N ALA A 91 2.01 -1.54 8.99
CA ALA A 91 0.72 -1.09 9.50
C ALA A 91 0.87 0.04 10.52
N GLU A 92 1.81 -0.08 11.47
CA GLU A 92 2.10 0.98 12.45
C GLU A 92 2.55 2.27 11.77
N THR A 93 3.33 2.17 10.68
CA THR A 93 3.76 3.35 9.92
C THR A 93 2.61 3.94 9.11
N ALA A 94 1.82 3.10 8.42
CA ALA A 94 0.71 3.54 7.58
C ALA A 94 -0.45 4.15 8.38
N ALA A 95 -0.74 3.62 9.56
CA ALA A 95 -1.84 4.09 10.39
C ALA A 95 -1.65 5.54 10.86
N ARG A 96 -0.41 6.06 10.89
CA ARG A 96 -0.12 7.46 11.23
C ARG A 96 -0.79 8.46 10.28
N ASP A 97 -1.02 8.06 9.03
CA ASP A 97 -1.67 8.91 8.03
C ASP A 97 -3.21 8.97 8.22
N PHE A 98 -3.76 8.10 9.08
CA PHE A 98 -5.20 7.90 9.25
C PHE A 98 -5.62 7.96 10.72
N VAL A 99 -4.83 8.59 11.59
CA VAL A 99 -5.21 8.76 13.00
C VAL A 99 -6.48 9.61 13.07
N LEU A 100 -7.47 9.17 13.83
CA LEU A 100 -8.63 10.01 14.14
C LEU A 100 -8.15 11.22 14.94
N GLU A 101 -8.36 12.42 14.41
CA GLU A 101 -8.22 13.63 15.23
C GLU A 101 -9.29 13.57 16.32
N VAL A 102 -8.85 13.45 17.57
CA VAL A 102 -9.76 13.57 18.71
C VAL A 102 -10.17 15.03 18.77
N ALA A 103 -11.41 15.33 18.37
CA ALA A 103 -12.00 16.64 18.58
C ALA A 103 -11.91 16.95 20.08
N SER A 104 -11.13 17.98 20.42
CA SER A 104 -10.97 18.49 21.79
C SER A 104 -12.20 19.26 22.24
#